data_AF-A0A0M4D9M3-F1
#
_entry.id   AF-A0A0M4D9M3-F1
#
_cell.length_a   1.000
_cell.length_b   1.000
_cell.length_c   1.000
_cell.angle_alpha   90.00
_cell.angle_beta   90.00
_cell.angle_gamma   90.00
#
_symmetry.space_group_name_H-M   'P 1'
#
loop_
_entity.id
_entity.type
_entity.pdbx_description
1 polymer ?
#
loop_
_entity_poly.entity_id
_entity_poly.type
_entity_poly.pdbx_seq_one_letter_code
_entity_poly.pdbx_strand_id
1 'polypeptide(L)'
;MKSEAQGFHEGMAGPRKKILLGIILAVVTVLAWQVPVMADPMAYLGNKDAGTITILNLESGEVLGIYGTGVFPEGMALAPNGEKVYVASFGAGTVDAFDALNHVPLDRKVLGGALMDVAVTPDGTKLYVSDFQSDRIRVLDTATFAEVAEIGGVGPDPFTLAVQADGSRLLVCNYRGDSVSVIDTASNAVVATIPVGRVPVAVAITPDDALAFVVNQGSANITVIDLATLKAVGTPIKVAFTPSAIAFTPDGTQAYVVHQGGGGLSRIALNSGTFSTTFTATGTALYDIAIDPDGKRAIVTGFYSKEVYVYDIDPHSLTFRSVLKAFPVAEKPYSLVVIPPPAPEEDSDLDNDGIAYAQDNCPDVFNPAQLDADTDTRGDVCDNCPDSVNPDQLDRDGDGVGDRCDNCPDVNNASQLDADGDGIDDVCEVDSDGDGWDTPQDCNDSRASVYPGAREICDRLDNDCNGLTDEDDSDGDGILICQDKCPNENSSMFDADSNGCIDSLVGSIMLVNSLQVQGALDPQMATVIRTKINNATAQHEKGNAVSASNIMEAAAHFVSAKSGKEFSAATGDLLVHYLNNVAIKLAE
;
A
#
# COMPACT_ATOMS: atom_id res chain seq x y z
N MET A 1 45.52 57.65 -64.41
CA MET A 1 46.65 57.78 -63.46
C MET A 1 46.83 56.40 -62.82
N LYS A 2 47.78 55.59 -63.30
CA LYS A 2 49.07 55.25 -62.65
C LYS A 2 48.88 54.80 -61.21
N SER A 3 49.43 53.72 -60.69
CA SER A 3 50.33 52.62 -61.08
C SER A 3 50.30 51.70 -59.85
N GLU A 4 50.49 50.39 -59.92
CA GLU A 4 51.81 49.77 -59.84
C GLU A 4 51.66 48.26 -60.05
N ALA A 5 52.59 47.74 -60.82
CA ALA A 5 52.83 46.32 -61.06
C ALA A 5 54.32 46.08 -60.82
N GLN A 6 54.66 44.94 -60.23
CA GLN A 6 55.93 44.19 -60.25
C GLN A 6 55.73 43.03 -59.24
N GLY A 7 55.74 41.74 -59.55
CA GLY A 7 56.52 40.95 -60.52
C GLY A 7 57.60 40.17 -59.73
N PHE A 8 57.67 38.83 -59.83
CA PHE A 8 58.92 38.03 -59.92
C PHE A 8 58.66 36.50 -60.05
N HIS A 9 59.28 35.92 -61.10
CA HIS A 9 59.76 34.55 -61.43
C HIS A 9 58.93 33.26 -61.22
N GLU A 10 58.62 32.48 -62.29
CA GLU A 10 59.42 31.44 -63.03
C GLU A 10 59.71 30.18 -62.18
N GLY A 11 59.50 28.92 -62.59
CA GLY A 11 59.08 28.29 -63.84
C GLY A 11 59.22 26.74 -63.75
N MET A 12 58.75 26.04 -64.80
CA MET A 12 59.07 24.65 -65.23
C MET A 12 58.41 23.48 -64.45
N ALA A 13 57.95 22.35 -65.00
CA ALA A 13 57.74 21.79 -66.35
C ALA A 13 56.81 20.53 -66.21
N GLY A 14 56.03 20.15 -67.25
CA GLY A 14 55.01 19.07 -67.23
C GLY A 14 55.54 17.61 -67.34
N PRO A 15 54.81 16.61 -67.92
CA PRO A 15 53.46 16.64 -68.51
C PRO A 15 52.54 15.37 -68.31
N ARG A 16 51.25 15.52 -68.69
CA ARG A 16 50.26 14.52 -69.20
C ARG A 16 49.63 13.48 -68.25
N LYS A 17 48.32 13.62 -68.01
CA LYS A 17 47.25 12.72 -68.53
C LYS A 17 45.82 13.25 -68.23
N LYS A 18 45.08 13.52 -69.33
CA LYS A 18 43.64 13.36 -69.61
C LYS A 18 42.57 13.67 -68.54
N ILE A 19 41.78 14.72 -68.83
CA ILE A 19 40.30 14.80 -68.92
C ILE A 19 39.48 13.99 -67.90
N LEU A 20 38.74 14.67 -67.01
CA LEU A 20 37.26 14.76 -67.06
C LEU A 20 36.73 15.71 -65.96
N LEU A 21 35.67 16.43 -66.33
CA LEU A 21 34.85 17.35 -65.55
C LEU A 21 34.31 16.65 -64.27
N GLY A 22 34.63 17.16 -63.08
CA GLY A 22 34.12 16.66 -61.81
C GLY A 22 33.24 17.70 -61.12
N ILE A 23 31.93 17.54 -61.24
CA ILE A 23 30.94 18.19 -60.38
C ILE A 23 31.18 17.65 -58.97
N ILE A 24 31.61 18.49 -58.04
CA ILE A 24 31.63 18.14 -56.61
C ILE A 24 30.18 18.20 -56.14
N LEU A 25 29.48 17.07 -56.24
CA LEU A 25 28.29 16.79 -55.48
C LEU A 25 28.78 16.38 -54.09
N ALA A 26 28.78 17.31 -53.14
CA ALA A 26 28.96 16.99 -51.73
C ALA A 26 27.68 16.26 -51.26
N VAL A 27 27.62 14.95 -51.51
CA VAL A 27 26.70 14.07 -50.79
C VAL A 27 27.35 13.83 -49.44
N VAL A 28 27.07 14.71 -48.48
CA VAL A 28 27.16 14.34 -47.07
C VAL A 28 25.93 13.50 -46.81
N THR A 29 26.04 12.18 -46.99
CA THR A 29 25.12 11.25 -46.32
C THR A 29 25.41 11.36 -44.84
N VAL A 30 24.68 12.23 -44.14
CA VAL A 30 24.43 12.03 -42.73
C VAL A 30 23.54 10.80 -42.67
N LEU A 31 24.14 9.61 -42.56
CA LEU A 31 23.47 8.50 -41.91
C LEU A 31 23.36 8.93 -40.45
N ALA A 32 22.30 9.67 -40.15
CA ALA A 32 21.80 9.72 -38.80
C ALA A 32 21.35 8.28 -38.53
N TRP A 33 22.20 7.51 -37.87
CA TRP A 33 21.68 6.47 -37.01
C TRP A 33 20.85 7.24 -35.98
N GLN A 34 19.56 7.36 -36.27
CA GLN A 34 18.59 7.75 -35.26
C GLN A 34 18.57 6.55 -34.33
N VAL A 35 19.42 6.58 -33.30
CA VAL A 35 19.10 5.83 -32.10
C VAL A 35 17.69 6.31 -31.75
N PRO A 36 16.68 5.43 -31.65
CA PRO A 36 15.40 5.84 -31.10
C PRO A 36 15.70 6.31 -29.67
N VAL A 37 15.82 7.63 -29.51
CA VAL A 37 15.88 8.23 -28.19
C VAL A 37 14.49 7.97 -27.64
N MET A 38 14.38 7.02 -26.72
CA MET A 38 13.20 6.91 -25.88
C MET A 38 12.85 8.32 -25.43
N ALA A 39 11.65 8.77 -25.76
CA ALA A 39 11.22 10.10 -25.34
C ALA A 39 11.33 10.18 -23.80
N ASP A 40 11.71 11.32 -23.25
CA ASP A 40 11.82 11.45 -21.80
C ASP A 40 10.42 11.52 -21.16
N PRO A 41 10.26 11.07 -19.90
CA PRO A 41 9.01 11.30 -19.16
C PRO A 41 8.76 12.80 -18.97
N MET A 42 7.48 13.18 -19.03
CA MET A 42 7.04 14.57 -19.00
C MET A 42 6.14 14.84 -17.81
N ALA A 43 6.16 16.05 -17.27
CA ALA A 43 5.27 16.50 -16.21
C ALA A 43 4.45 17.71 -16.65
N TYR A 44 3.15 17.66 -16.39
CA TYR A 44 2.25 18.81 -16.49
C TYR A 44 2.04 19.36 -15.10
N LEU A 45 2.25 20.66 -14.93
CA LEU A 45 2.27 21.31 -13.63
C LEU A 45 1.23 22.43 -13.58
N GLY A 46 0.28 22.32 -12.66
CA GLY A 46 -0.71 23.36 -12.39
C GLY A 46 -0.12 24.50 -11.58
N ASN A 47 0.05 25.67 -12.20
CA ASN A 47 0.56 26.86 -11.52
C ASN A 47 -0.60 27.70 -10.98
N LYS A 48 -1.11 27.32 -9.79
CA LYS A 48 -2.33 27.87 -9.18
C LYS A 48 -2.41 29.39 -9.25
N ASP A 49 -1.46 30.10 -8.62
CA ASP A 49 -1.49 31.57 -8.49
C ASP A 49 -1.36 32.31 -9.84
N ALA A 50 -0.70 31.69 -10.81
CA ALA A 50 -0.41 32.30 -12.10
C ALA A 50 -1.45 31.96 -13.18
N GLY A 51 -2.23 30.90 -12.98
CA GLY A 51 -3.29 30.54 -13.91
C GLY A 51 -2.79 29.81 -15.16
N THR A 52 -1.66 29.12 -15.06
CA THR A 52 -1.01 28.47 -16.20
C THR A 52 -0.70 27.00 -15.92
N ILE A 53 -0.43 26.25 -16.99
CA ILE A 53 0.20 24.92 -16.95
C ILE A 53 1.61 25.02 -17.51
N THR A 54 2.59 24.51 -16.78
CA THR A 54 3.95 24.30 -17.29
C THR A 54 4.13 22.85 -17.71
N ILE A 55 4.70 22.63 -18.90
CA ILE A 55 5.11 21.31 -19.37
C ILE A 55 6.62 21.19 -19.22
N LEU A 56 7.06 20.25 -18.41
CA LEU A 56 8.44 20.05 -17.99
C LEU A 56 8.94 18.67 -18.40
N ASN A 57 10.09 18.59 -19.05
CA ASN A 57 10.80 17.34 -19.24
C ASN A 57 11.51 16.94 -17.93
N LEU A 58 11.18 15.75 -17.41
CA LEU A 58 11.67 15.27 -16.11
C LEU A 58 13.10 14.73 -16.14
N GLU A 59 13.70 14.61 -17.32
CA GLU A 59 15.07 14.17 -17.48
C GLU A 59 16.03 15.36 -17.64
N SER A 60 15.74 16.27 -18.57
CA SER A 60 16.55 17.45 -18.88
C SER A 60 16.22 18.69 -18.04
N GLY A 61 15.01 18.76 -17.47
CA GLY A 61 14.49 19.96 -16.83
C GLY A 61 14.06 21.06 -17.81
N GLU A 62 14.02 20.76 -19.11
CA GLU A 62 13.57 21.71 -20.13
C GLU A 62 12.07 22.00 -19.99
N VAL A 63 11.70 23.27 -20.03
CA VAL A 63 10.30 23.70 -20.10
C VAL A 63 9.90 23.81 -21.58
N LEU A 64 9.07 22.88 -22.05
CA LEU A 64 8.61 22.83 -23.44
C LEU A 64 7.55 23.89 -23.73
N GLY A 65 6.73 24.23 -22.74
CA GLY A 65 5.65 25.19 -22.91
C GLY A 65 5.03 25.65 -21.60
N ILE A 66 4.49 26.87 -21.63
CA ILE A 66 3.66 27.43 -20.55
C ILE A 66 2.37 27.92 -21.19
N TYR A 67 1.23 27.38 -20.74
CA TYR A 67 -0.08 27.62 -21.34
C TYR A 67 -1.06 28.20 -20.32
N GLY A 68 -1.77 29.27 -20.69
CA GLY A 68 -2.78 29.85 -19.80
C GLY A 68 -4.08 29.04 -19.80
N THR A 69 -4.44 28.45 -18.65
CA THR A 69 -5.73 27.76 -18.48
C THR A 69 -6.80 28.67 -17.90
N GLY A 70 -6.41 29.71 -17.15
CA GLY A 70 -7.34 30.68 -16.60
C GLY A 70 -6.92 31.12 -15.21
N VAL A 71 -7.79 30.97 -14.22
CA VAL A 71 -7.49 31.32 -12.82
C VAL A 71 -7.57 30.04 -12.00
N PHE A 72 -6.50 29.73 -11.24
CA PHE A 72 -6.39 28.56 -10.36
C PHE A 72 -6.63 27.21 -11.07
N PRO A 73 -5.70 26.72 -11.91
CA PRO A 73 -5.66 25.29 -12.26
C PRO A 73 -5.47 24.48 -10.96
N GLU A 74 -6.40 23.59 -10.68
CA GLU A 74 -6.43 22.76 -9.47
C GLU A 74 -6.10 21.31 -9.87
N GLY A 75 -7.07 20.43 -10.14
CA GLY A 75 -6.83 19.03 -10.45
C GLY A 75 -6.63 18.74 -11.94
N MET A 76 -5.88 17.68 -12.22
CA MET A 76 -5.53 17.22 -13.57
C MET A 76 -5.58 15.70 -13.64
N ALA A 77 -5.90 15.16 -14.82
CA ALA A 77 -5.85 13.72 -15.06
C ALA A 77 -5.33 13.40 -16.47
N LEU A 78 -4.49 12.37 -16.57
CA LEU A 78 -4.13 11.73 -17.82
C LEU A 78 -5.22 10.72 -18.21
N ALA A 79 -5.63 10.72 -19.48
CA ALA A 79 -6.50 9.68 -20.01
C ALA A 79 -5.77 8.32 -19.97
N PRO A 80 -6.45 7.18 -19.70
CA PRO A 80 -5.78 5.88 -19.57
C PRO A 80 -4.98 5.44 -20.80
N ASN A 81 -5.35 5.93 -21.99
CA ASN A 81 -4.61 5.67 -23.22
C ASN A 81 -3.35 6.54 -23.39
N GLY A 82 -3.05 7.42 -22.44
CA GLY A 82 -1.90 8.32 -22.48
C GLY A 82 -2.00 9.48 -23.48
N GLU A 83 -3.12 9.63 -24.21
CA GLU A 83 -3.19 10.57 -25.34
C GLU A 83 -3.64 11.98 -24.96
N LYS A 84 -4.34 12.16 -23.84
CA LYS A 84 -4.89 13.45 -23.43
C LYS A 84 -4.70 13.74 -21.95
N VAL A 85 -4.37 14.99 -21.63
CA VAL A 85 -4.43 15.52 -20.27
C VAL A 85 -5.61 16.47 -20.14
N TYR A 86 -6.41 16.31 -19.08
CA TYR A 86 -7.50 17.20 -18.73
C TYR A 86 -7.13 18.02 -17.50
N VAL A 87 -7.54 19.29 -17.48
CA VAL A 87 -7.22 20.24 -16.41
C VAL A 87 -8.48 20.98 -15.99
N ALA A 88 -8.88 20.87 -14.71
CA ALA A 88 -9.90 21.73 -14.13
C ALA A 88 -9.29 23.04 -13.62
N SER A 89 -9.96 24.16 -13.94
CA SER A 89 -9.58 25.49 -13.45
C SER A 89 -10.70 26.10 -12.61
N PHE A 90 -10.48 26.17 -11.30
CA PHE A 90 -11.47 26.58 -10.30
C PHE A 90 -12.01 27.98 -10.53
N GLY A 91 -11.13 28.96 -10.70
CA GLY A 91 -11.53 30.35 -10.86
C GLY A 91 -12.08 30.67 -12.25
N ALA A 92 -11.76 29.84 -13.24
CA ALA A 92 -12.24 30.01 -14.62
C ALA A 92 -13.56 29.27 -14.90
N GLY A 93 -13.88 28.23 -14.13
CA GLY A 93 -15.02 27.35 -14.40
C GLY A 93 -14.85 26.60 -15.72
N THR A 94 -13.61 26.21 -16.05
CA THR A 94 -13.25 25.55 -17.32
C THR A 94 -12.56 24.22 -17.09
N VAL A 95 -12.75 23.33 -18.07
CA VAL A 95 -11.92 22.15 -18.27
C VAL A 95 -11.19 22.31 -19.59
N ASP A 96 -9.86 22.25 -19.54
CA ASP A 96 -8.99 22.31 -20.71
C ASP A 96 -8.49 20.89 -21.04
N ALA A 97 -8.43 20.55 -22.32
CA ALA A 97 -7.86 19.30 -22.82
C ALA A 97 -6.58 19.59 -23.62
N PHE A 98 -5.54 18.79 -23.40
CA PHE A 98 -4.25 18.87 -24.08
C PHE A 98 -3.94 17.54 -24.77
N ASP A 99 -3.25 17.63 -25.89
CA ASP A 99 -2.58 16.49 -26.53
C ASP A 99 -1.35 16.16 -25.68
N ALA A 100 -1.35 14.96 -25.12
CA ALA A 100 -0.30 14.49 -24.22
C ALA A 100 0.98 14.11 -24.97
N LEU A 101 0.88 13.69 -26.22
CA LEU A 101 2.02 13.27 -27.05
C LEU A 101 2.74 14.49 -27.64
N ASN A 102 1.98 15.45 -28.16
CA ASN A 102 2.51 16.63 -28.84
C ASN A 102 2.64 17.85 -27.92
N HIS A 103 2.17 17.76 -26.68
CA HIS A 103 2.26 18.81 -25.67
C HIS A 103 1.62 20.16 -26.06
N VAL A 104 0.47 20.09 -26.75
CA VAL A 104 -0.27 21.25 -27.24
C VAL A 104 -1.72 21.26 -26.76
N PRO A 105 -2.33 22.44 -26.54
CA PRO A 105 -3.74 22.54 -26.17
C PRO A 105 -4.66 22.09 -27.31
N LEU A 106 -5.75 21.41 -26.97
CA LEU A 106 -6.75 20.88 -27.90
C LEU A 106 -8.07 21.67 -27.84
N ASP A 107 -8.79 21.56 -26.73
CA ASP A 107 -10.12 22.15 -26.57
C ASP A 107 -10.33 22.69 -25.15
N ARG A 108 -11.23 23.66 -25.00
CA ARG A 108 -11.62 24.24 -23.71
C ARG A 108 -13.13 24.22 -23.57
N LYS A 109 -13.59 23.53 -22.53
CA LYS A 109 -14.99 23.54 -22.12
C LYS A 109 -15.22 24.55 -21.01
N VAL A 110 -16.13 25.50 -21.24
CA VAL A 110 -16.64 26.38 -20.18
C VAL A 110 -17.89 25.74 -19.56
N LEU A 111 -17.78 25.28 -18.32
CA LEU A 111 -18.90 24.71 -17.56
C LEU A 111 -19.48 25.71 -16.55
N GLY A 112 -18.74 26.76 -16.22
CA GLY A 112 -19.01 27.63 -15.08
C GLY A 112 -18.65 26.94 -13.76
N GLY A 113 -19.20 27.45 -12.66
CA GLY A 113 -19.00 26.85 -11.34
C GLY A 113 -17.57 26.99 -10.81
N ALA A 114 -17.25 26.14 -9.85
CA ALA A 114 -15.99 26.16 -9.10
C ALA A 114 -15.32 24.79 -9.21
N LEU A 115 -14.69 24.53 -10.35
CA LEU A 115 -14.21 23.19 -10.72
C LEU A 115 -12.90 22.85 -10.03
N MET A 116 -12.87 21.77 -9.24
CA MET A 116 -11.69 21.44 -8.43
C MET A 116 -10.84 20.34 -9.03
N ASP A 117 -11.42 19.21 -9.40
CA ASP A 117 -10.67 18.05 -9.84
C ASP A 117 -11.35 17.35 -11.00
N VAL A 118 -10.58 16.53 -11.71
CA VAL A 118 -11.05 15.72 -12.83
C VAL A 118 -10.58 14.28 -12.70
N ALA A 119 -11.41 13.32 -13.11
CA ALA A 119 -11.02 11.93 -13.20
C ALA A 119 -11.63 11.26 -14.44
N VAL A 120 -10.83 10.47 -15.15
CA VAL A 120 -11.24 9.78 -16.38
C VAL A 120 -11.60 8.33 -16.04
N THR A 121 -12.65 7.78 -16.64
CA THR A 121 -12.95 6.35 -16.50
C THR A 121 -11.85 5.49 -17.16
N PRO A 122 -11.59 4.26 -16.67
CA PRO A 122 -10.58 3.37 -17.24
C PRO A 122 -10.75 3.07 -18.73
N ASP A 123 -11.99 3.02 -19.21
CA ASP A 123 -12.31 2.88 -20.64
C ASP A 123 -12.05 4.16 -21.47
N GLY A 124 -11.68 5.25 -20.81
CA GLY A 124 -11.40 6.55 -21.42
C GLY A 124 -12.63 7.32 -21.89
N THR A 125 -13.86 6.85 -21.65
CA THR A 125 -15.07 7.39 -22.30
C THR A 125 -15.73 8.55 -21.57
N LYS A 126 -15.58 8.62 -20.23
CA LYS A 126 -16.17 9.67 -19.40
C LYS A 126 -15.11 10.42 -18.61
N LEU A 127 -15.34 11.71 -18.44
CA LEU A 127 -14.58 12.61 -17.59
C LEU A 127 -15.51 13.16 -16.50
N TYR A 128 -15.23 12.81 -15.25
CA TYR A 128 -15.89 13.37 -14.08
C TYR A 128 -15.19 14.63 -13.63
N VAL A 129 -15.95 15.63 -13.19
CA VAL A 129 -15.43 16.92 -12.73
C VAL A 129 -16.15 17.32 -11.45
N SER A 130 -15.41 17.62 -10.37
CA SER A 130 -16.01 18.08 -9.13
C SER A 130 -16.31 19.58 -9.20
N ASP A 131 -17.57 19.95 -8.95
CA ASP A 131 -18.03 21.35 -8.88
C ASP A 131 -18.28 21.73 -7.41
N PHE A 132 -17.24 22.27 -6.80
CA PHE A 132 -17.08 22.45 -5.35
C PHE A 132 -18.25 23.22 -4.74
N GLN A 133 -18.56 24.42 -5.23
CA GLN A 133 -19.59 25.25 -4.59
C GLN A 133 -21.02 24.84 -4.94
N SER A 134 -21.19 23.98 -5.94
CA SER A 134 -22.50 23.53 -6.41
C SER A 134 -22.93 22.23 -5.72
N ASP A 135 -22.03 21.55 -5.00
CA ASP A 135 -22.24 20.21 -4.44
C ASP A 135 -22.66 19.20 -5.53
N ARG A 136 -21.94 19.22 -6.66
CA ARG A 136 -22.24 18.41 -7.85
C ARG A 136 -20.99 17.82 -8.49
N ILE A 137 -21.18 16.71 -9.20
CA ILE A 137 -20.20 16.18 -10.16
C ILE A 137 -20.75 16.39 -11.57
N ARG A 138 -19.96 17.00 -12.46
CA ARG A 138 -20.27 17.15 -13.88
C ARG A 138 -19.66 15.97 -14.64
N VAL A 139 -20.37 15.44 -15.63
CA VAL A 139 -19.92 14.29 -16.42
C VAL A 139 -19.82 14.72 -17.88
N LEU A 140 -18.64 14.60 -18.46
CA LEU A 140 -18.37 14.89 -19.85
C LEU A 140 -18.07 13.60 -20.61
N ASP A 141 -18.52 13.52 -21.85
CA ASP A 141 -18.09 12.52 -22.82
C ASP A 141 -16.74 12.96 -23.42
N THR A 142 -15.71 12.12 -23.36
CA THR A 142 -14.34 12.49 -23.75
C THR A 142 -14.14 12.56 -25.27
N ALA A 143 -14.99 11.88 -26.04
CA ALA A 143 -14.95 11.89 -27.50
C ALA A 143 -15.49 13.19 -28.07
N THR A 144 -16.57 13.71 -27.49
CA THR A 144 -17.28 14.91 -27.96
C THR A 144 -17.01 16.15 -27.10
N PHE A 145 -16.43 15.97 -25.92
CA PHE A 145 -16.25 16.99 -24.87
C PHE A 145 -17.56 17.70 -24.48
N ALA A 146 -18.68 17.02 -24.70
CA ALA A 146 -20.00 17.46 -24.32
C ALA A 146 -20.30 17.05 -22.88
N GLU A 147 -20.97 17.91 -22.13
CA GLU A 147 -21.51 17.53 -20.83
C GLU A 147 -22.75 16.66 -21.06
N VAL A 148 -22.74 15.46 -20.49
CA VAL A 148 -23.76 14.43 -20.69
C VAL A 148 -24.61 14.17 -19.44
N ALA A 149 -24.11 14.51 -18.26
CA ALA A 149 -24.86 14.39 -17.01
C ALA A 149 -24.33 15.32 -15.92
N GLU A 150 -25.17 15.53 -14.90
CA GLU A 150 -24.82 16.16 -13.62
C GLU A 150 -25.32 15.25 -12.50
N ILE A 151 -24.45 14.97 -11.53
CA ILE A 151 -24.73 14.07 -10.40
C ILE A 151 -24.83 14.93 -9.13
N GLY A 152 -25.99 14.86 -8.48
CA GLY A 152 -26.22 15.46 -7.18
C GLY A 152 -26.31 14.44 -6.05
N GLY A 153 -26.51 14.93 -4.83
CA GLY A 153 -26.59 14.08 -3.63
C GLY A 153 -25.23 13.70 -3.05
N VAL A 154 -24.13 14.18 -3.63
CA VAL A 154 -22.82 14.16 -2.98
C VAL A 154 -22.80 15.08 -1.76
N GLY A 155 -21.86 14.84 -0.86
CA GLY A 155 -21.62 15.72 0.28
C GLY A 155 -21.13 17.11 -0.12
N PRO A 156 -21.06 18.04 0.85
CA PRO A 156 -20.76 19.43 0.56
C PRO A 156 -19.30 19.64 0.16
N ASP A 157 -19.10 20.57 -0.78
CA ASP A 157 -17.80 20.98 -1.30
C ASP A 157 -16.99 19.78 -1.86
N PRO A 158 -17.46 19.08 -2.92
CA PRO A 158 -16.72 18.00 -3.56
C PRO A 158 -15.37 18.50 -4.07
N PHE A 159 -14.31 17.77 -3.75
CA PHE A 159 -12.93 18.19 -3.93
C PHE A 159 -12.19 17.27 -4.90
N THR A 160 -11.54 16.21 -4.40
CA THR A 160 -10.81 15.23 -5.22
C THR A 160 -11.66 14.05 -5.62
N LEU A 161 -11.30 13.45 -6.75
CA LEU A 161 -11.99 12.35 -7.40
C LEU A 161 -11.04 11.16 -7.61
N ALA A 162 -11.53 9.93 -7.40
CA ALA A 162 -10.82 8.71 -7.79
C ALA A 162 -11.80 7.69 -8.37
N VAL A 163 -11.48 7.14 -9.54
CA VAL A 163 -12.30 6.10 -10.19
C VAL A 163 -11.63 4.75 -9.96
N GLN A 164 -12.42 3.75 -9.56
CA GLN A 164 -11.92 2.37 -9.44
C GLN A 164 -11.37 1.85 -10.78
N ALA A 165 -10.38 0.98 -10.72
CA ALA A 165 -9.74 0.40 -11.91
C ALA A 165 -10.73 -0.42 -12.75
N ASP A 166 -11.73 -1.03 -12.11
CA ASP A 166 -12.83 -1.73 -12.78
C ASP A 166 -13.87 -0.78 -13.41
N GLY A 167 -13.76 0.53 -13.15
CA GLY A 167 -14.64 1.59 -13.63
C GLY A 167 -16.01 1.62 -12.96
N SER A 168 -16.30 0.76 -11.99
CA SER A 168 -17.63 0.57 -11.41
C SER A 168 -18.04 1.70 -10.47
N ARG A 169 -17.08 2.35 -9.79
CA ARG A 169 -17.35 3.42 -8.84
C ARG A 169 -16.41 4.62 -8.97
N LEU A 170 -16.96 5.77 -8.60
CA LEU A 170 -16.25 7.02 -8.40
C LEU A 170 -16.34 7.40 -6.91
N LEU A 171 -15.18 7.65 -6.29
CA LEU A 171 -15.07 8.18 -4.94
C LEU A 171 -14.86 9.70 -5.01
N VAL A 172 -15.53 10.42 -4.11
CA VAL A 172 -15.52 11.88 -4.06
C VAL A 172 -15.25 12.34 -2.64
N CYS A 173 -14.13 13.02 -2.39
CA CYS A 173 -13.88 13.69 -1.13
C CYS A 173 -14.81 14.89 -0.96
N ASN A 174 -15.57 14.94 0.14
CA ASN A 174 -16.44 16.07 0.47
C ASN A 174 -15.71 16.97 1.48
N TYR A 175 -15.04 18.03 1.02
CA TYR A 175 -14.08 18.82 1.80
C TYR A 175 -14.67 19.40 3.09
N ARG A 176 -15.90 19.92 3.06
CA ARG A 176 -16.61 20.40 4.27
C ARG A 176 -17.54 19.37 4.88
N GLY A 177 -17.67 18.22 4.24
CA GLY A 177 -18.58 17.15 4.64
C GLY A 177 -17.96 16.11 5.55
N ASP A 178 -16.64 16.18 5.79
CA ASP A 178 -15.86 15.19 6.57
C ASP A 178 -16.24 13.73 6.17
N SER A 179 -16.44 13.52 4.87
CA SER A 179 -16.96 12.27 4.30
C SER A 179 -16.46 12.04 2.87
N VAL A 180 -16.60 10.81 2.39
CA VAL A 180 -16.44 10.43 0.98
C VAL A 180 -17.79 9.98 0.42
N SER A 181 -18.21 10.55 -0.70
CA SER A 181 -19.36 10.03 -1.46
C SER A 181 -18.88 8.95 -2.43
N VAL A 182 -19.62 7.85 -2.53
CA VAL A 182 -19.35 6.78 -3.50
C VAL A 182 -20.47 6.76 -4.51
N ILE A 183 -20.13 6.88 -5.78
CA ILE A 183 -21.05 6.95 -6.91
C ILE A 183 -20.89 5.69 -7.75
N ASP A 184 -21.99 5.03 -8.08
CA ASP A 184 -22.04 3.99 -9.11
C ASP A 184 -22.04 4.64 -10.50
N THR A 185 -21.04 4.33 -11.33
CA THR A 185 -20.79 5.01 -12.62
C THR A 185 -21.75 4.59 -13.73
N ALA A 186 -22.40 3.43 -13.57
CA ALA A 186 -23.38 2.90 -14.50
C ALA A 186 -24.73 3.63 -14.36
N SER A 187 -25.18 3.85 -13.12
CA SER A 187 -26.44 4.50 -12.79
C SER A 187 -26.30 6.00 -12.48
N ASN A 188 -25.08 6.51 -12.31
CA ASN A 188 -24.79 7.88 -11.87
C ASN A 188 -25.45 8.24 -10.53
N ALA A 189 -25.54 7.27 -9.61
CA ALA A 189 -26.20 7.43 -8.32
C ALA A 189 -25.20 7.33 -7.17
N VAL A 190 -25.36 8.17 -6.15
CA VAL A 190 -24.63 8.04 -4.88
C VAL A 190 -25.14 6.80 -4.15
N VAL A 191 -24.29 5.79 -3.99
CA VAL A 191 -24.61 4.51 -3.33
C VAL A 191 -24.18 4.47 -1.87
N ALA A 192 -23.21 5.31 -1.48
CA ALA A 192 -22.80 5.46 -0.08
C ALA A 192 -22.25 6.85 0.22
N THR A 193 -22.30 7.22 1.50
CA THR A 193 -21.57 8.37 2.06
C THR A 193 -20.86 7.89 3.31
N ILE A 194 -19.53 7.83 3.25
CA ILE A 194 -18.67 7.20 4.25
C ILE A 194 -18.06 8.30 5.11
N PRO A 195 -18.30 8.34 6.43
CA PRO A 195 -17.64 9.30 7.32
C PRO A 195 -16.13 9.05 7.37
N VAL A 196 -15.34 10.12 7.31
CA VAL A 196 -13.86 10.07 7.40
C VAL A 196 -13.37 11.14 8.39
N GLY A 197 -12.07 11.45 8.37
CA GLY A 197 -11.52 12.55 9.16
C GLY A 197 -11.94 13.94 8.66
N ARG A 198 -11.45 14.98 9.34
CA ARG A 198 -11.79 16.36 9.01
C ARG A 198 -11.05 16.83 7.77
N VAL A 199 -11.77 17.56 6.91
CA VAL A 199 -11.22 18.21 5.72
C VAL A 199 -10.49 17.20 4.82
N PRO A 200 -11.20 16.23 4.23
CA PRO A 200 -10.61 15.31 3.27
C PRO A 200 -10.20 16.07 2.00
N VAL A 201 -8.95 15.89 1.57
CA VAL A 201 -8.36 16.63 0.43
C VAL A 201 -7.84 15.73 -0.68
N ALA A 202 -7.54 14.46 -0.42
CA ALA A 202 -7.15 13.50 -1.44
C ALA A 202 -7.77 12.12 -1.15
N VAL A 203 -8.12 11.40 -2.21
CA VAL A 203 -8.47 9.99 -2.16
C VAL A 203 -7.68 9.28 -3.25
N ALA A 204 -7.03 8.18 -2.90
CA ALA A 204 -6.38 7.29 -3.85
C ALA A 204 -6.83 5.86 -3.58
N ILE A 205 -6.92 5.05 -4.63
CA ILE A 205 -7.34 3.65 -4.57
C ILE A 205 -6.08 2.79 -4.73
N THR A 206 -5.99 1.71 -3.97
CA THR A 206 -4.87 0.76 -4.06
C THR A 206 -4.85 0.07 -5.42
N PRO A 207 -3.68 -0.33 -5.97
CA PRO A 207 -3.59 -0.97 -7.28
C PRO A 207 -4.44 -2.24 -7.45
N ASP A 208 -4.67 -2.97 -6.35
CA ASP A 208 -5.54 -4.16 -6.30
C ASP A 208 -7.05 -3.82 -6.26
N ASP A 209 -7.41 -2.54 -6.28
CA ASP A 209 -8.78 -2.01 -6.24
C ASP A 209 -9.59 -2.39 -4.99
N ALA A 210 -8.92 -2.85 -3.93
CA ALA A 210 -9.56 -3.34 -2.71
C ALA A 210 -9.82 -2.25 -1.67
N LEU A 211 -8.89 -1.29 -1.54
CA LEU A 211 -8.92 -0.25 -0.51
C LEU A 211 -8.84 1.15 -1.12
N ALA A 212 -9.36 2.14 -0.39
CA ALA A 212 -9.13 3.55 -0.69
C ALA A 212 -8.58 4.29 0.53
N PHE A 213 -7.57 5.11 0.31
CA PHE A 213 -6.91 5.91 1.34
C PHE A 213 -7.33 7.36 1.19
N VAL A 214 -7.91 7.91 2.25
CA VAL A 214 -8.45 9.26 2.29
C VAL A 214 -7.58 10.13 3.18
N VAL A 215 -6.93 11.10 2.57
CA VAL A 215 -6.06 12.07 3.24
C VAL A 215 -6.91 13.15 3.90
N ASN A 216 -6.93 13.17 5.24
CA ASN A 216 -7.70 14.13 6.02
C ASN A 216 -6.77 15.23 6.54
N GLN A 217 -6.73 16.34 5.81
CA GLN A 217 -5.86 17.47 6.11
C GLN A 217 -6.13 18.05 7.50
N GLY A 218 -7.41 18.24 7.85
CA GLY A 218 -7.83 18.88 9.09
C GLY A 218 -7.67 18.01 10.32
N SER A 219 -7.62 16.68 10.13
CA SER A 219 -7.38 15.71 11.21
C SER A 219 -5.93 15.22 11.29
N ALA A 220 -5.07 15.61 10.35
CA ALA A 220 -3.68 15.14 10.23
C ALA A 220 -3.57 13.61 10.28
N ASN A 221 -4.46 12.92 9.56
CA ASN A 221 -4.49 11.47 9.49
C ASN A 221 -5.03 10.98 8.14
N ILE A 222 -4.99 9.68 7.93
CA ILE A 222 -5.51 9.01 6.74
C ILE A 222 -6.54 7.98 7.17
N THR A 223 -7.72 7.99 6.55
CA THR A 223 -8.74 6.98 6.74
C THR A 223 -8.62 5.93 5.63
N VAL A 224 -8.58 4.65 6.00
CA VAL A 224 -8.63 3.55 5.04
C VAL A 224 -10.09 3.11 4.89
N ILE A 225 -10.55 2.95 3.66
CA ILE A 225 -11.90 2.50 3.31
C ILE A 225 -11.77 1.17 2.59
N ASP A 226 -12.52 0.17 3.05
CA ASP A 226 -12.73 -1.08 2.33
C ASP A 226 -13.82 -0.87 1.27
N LEU A 227 -13.47 -1.09 0.00
CA LEU A 227 -14.35 -0.81 -1.14
C LEU A 227 -15.42 -1.88 -1.36
N ALA A 228 -15.21 -3.10 -0.88
CA ALA A 228 -16.22 -4.16 -0.91
C ALA A 228 -17.38 -3.87 0.04
N THR A 229 -17.07 -3.43 1.25
CA THR A 229 -18.04 -3.16 2.33
C THR A 229 -18.49 -1.71 2.41
N LEU A 230 -17.77 -0.80 1.73
CA LEU A 230 -17.98 0.66 1.75
C LEU A 230 -17.93 1.24 3.17
N LYS A 231 -16.92 0.85 3.93
CA LYS A 231 -16.73 1.28 5.32
C LYS A 231 -15.29 1.66 5.60
N ALA A 232 -15.11 2.61 6.49
CA ALA A 232 -13.80 2.86 7.08
C ALA A 232 -13.35 1.65 7.90
N VAL A 233 -12.09 1.25 7.72
CA VAL A 233 -11.47 0.10 8.40
C VAL A 233 -10.22 0.53 9.15
N GLY A 234 -9.90 -0.20 10.22
CA GLY A 234 -8.76 0.07 11.08
C GLY A 234 -8.86 1.40 11.85
N THR A 235 -7.78 1.72 12.58
CA THR A 235 -7.62 3.04 13.18
C THR A 235 -7.01 4.01 12.16
N PRO A 236 -7.47 5.28 12.06
CA PRO A 236 -6.88 6.24 11.14
C PRO A 236 -5.37 6.37 11.33
N ILE A 237 -4.63 6.27 10.22
CA ILE A 237 -3.17 6.32 10.19
C ILE A 237 -2.76 7.76 10.51
N LYS A 238 -2.05 7.97 11.62
CA LYS A 238 -1.59 9.30 11.99
C LYS A 238 -0.38 9.69 11.16
N VAL A 239 -0.33 10.95 10.73
CA VAL A 239 0.85 11.54 10.10
C VAL A 239 1.32 12.74 10.90
N ALA A 240 2.61 13.07 10.81
CA ALA A 240 3.23 14.07 11.67
C ALA A 240 2.90 15.53 11.31
N PHE A 241 2.39 15.77 10.10
CA PHE A 241 2.16 17.10 9.54
C PHE A 241 0.83 17.17 8.80
N THR A 242 0.55 18.31 8.15
CA THR A 242 -0.67 18.55 7.38
C THR A 242 -0.60 17.83 6.03
N PRO A 243 -1.23 16.66 5.85
CA PRO A 243 -1.09 15.93 4.59
C PRO A 243 -1.89 16.59 3.47
N SER A 244 -1.44 16.43 2.23
CA SER A 244 -2.00 17.11 1.05
C SER A 244 -2.45 16.13 -0.02
N ALA A 245 -1.58 15.18 -0.41
CA ALA A 245 -1.84 14.19 -1.44
C ALA A 245 -1.17 12.86 -1.09
N ILE A 246 -1.60 11.79 -1.75
CA ILE A 246 -1.08 10.43 -1.60
C ILE A 246 -1.01 9.74 -2.97
N ALA A 247 0.03 8.95 -3.20
CA ALA A 247 0.14 8.08 -4.38
C ALA A 247 0.72 6.72 -4.00
N PHE A 248 0.31 5.67 -4.71
CA PHE A 248 0.78 4.30 -4.49
C PHE A 248 1.88 3.93 -5.48
N THR A 249 2.78 3.05 -5.06
CA THR A 249 3.64 2.34 -6.01
C THR A 249 2.80 1.34 -6.82
N PRO A 250 3.13 1.10 -8.10
CA PRO A 250 2.37 0.19 -8.96
C PRO A 250 2.26 -1.24 -8.44
N ASP A 251 3.27 -1.72 -7.72
CA ASP A 251 3.31 -3.03 -7.05
C ASP A 251 2.34 -3.16 -5.86
N GLY A 252 1.74 -2.04 -5.41
CA GLY A 252 0.83 -2.02 -4.27
C GLY A 252 1.48 -2.22 -2.90
N THR A 253 2.81 -2.18 -2.79
CA THR A 253 3.52 -2.45 -1.52
C THR A 253 3.73 -1.18 -0.68
N GLN A 254 3.76 0.00 -1.30
CA GLN A 254 4.00 1.28 -0.65
C GLN A 254 3.00 2.36 -1.07
N ALA A 255 2.78 3.31 -0.16
CA ALA A 255 2.14 4.60 -0.46
C ALA A 255 3.01 5.75 0.02
N TYR A 256 2.98 6.86 -0.71
CA TYR A 256 3.75 8.06 -0.41
C TYR A 256 2.82 9.25 -0.22
N VAL A 257 2.98 9.97 0.89
CA VAL A 257 2.11 11.06 1.34
C VAL A 257 2.92 12.34 1.46
N VAL A 258 2.49 13.39 0.77
CA VAL A 258 3.13 14.71 0.84
C VAL A 258 2.45 15.60 1.87
N HIS A 259 3.25 16.45 2.53
CA HIS A 259 2.81 17.32 3.60
C HIS A 259 3.07 18.79 3.33
N GLN A 260 2.09 19.61 3.68
CA GLN A 260 2.23 21.06 3.70
C GLN A 260 2.99 21.51 4.96
N GLY A 261 3.53 22.73 4.93
CA GLY A 261 4.11 23.37 6.11
C GLY A 261 5.46 22.83 6.58
N GLY A 262 6.25 22.21 5.70
CA GLY A 262 7.60 21.72 6.00
C GLY A 262 7.68 20.26 6.44
N GLY A 263 6.56 19.53 6.38
CA GLY A 263 6.46 18.13 6.79
C GLY A 263 7.05 17.12 5.81
N GLY A 264 7.37 17.54 4.58
CA GLY A 264 8.08 16.68 3.63
C GLY A 264 7.21 15.60 3.00
N LEU A 265 7.86 14.46 2.73
CA LEU A 265 7.27 13.24 2.19
C LEU A 265 7.31 12.14 3.24
N SER A 266 6.20 11.42 3.44
CA SER A 266 6.12 10.21 4.26
C SER A 266 5.81 8.99 3.41
N ARG A 267 6.29 7.83 3.85
CA ARG A 267 6.03 6.53 3.23
C ARG A 267 5.19 5.69 4.17
N ILE A 268 4.22 4.96 3.63
CA ILE A 268 3.36 4.00 4.32
C ILE A 268 3.61 2.64 3.65
N ALA A 269 4.06 1.66 4.43
CA ALA A 269 4.10 0.27 3.95
C ALA A 269 2.70 -0.35 4.04
N LEU A 270 2.33 -1.17 3.05
CA LEU A 270 1.01 -1.78 2.93
C LEU A 270 0.99 -3.27 3.33
N ASN A 271 2.13 -3.82 3.78
CA ASN A 271 2.25 -5.21 4.20
C ASN A 271 1.58 -5.45 5.57
N SER A 272 0.94 -6.62 5.71
CA SER A 272 0.53 -7.23 7.00
C SER A 272 -0.37 -6.41 7.94
N GLY A 273 -1.27 -5.57 7.42
CA GLY A 273 -2.34 -4.94 8.23
C GLY A 273 -1.86 -3.88 9.23
N THR A 274 -0.57 -3.53 9.21
CA THR A 274 0.01 -2.44 10.01
C THR A 274 0.65 -1.37 9.14
N PHE A 275 0.07 -0.18 9.15
CA PHE A 275 0.59 0.98 8.45
C PHE A 275 1.65 1.68 9.29
N SER A 276 2.92 1.61 8.88
CA SER A 276 4.03 2.31 9.53
C SER A 276 4.53 3.47 8.67
N THR A 277 4.78 4.63 9.27
CA THR A 277 5.32 5.83 8.61
C THR A 277 6.78 6.09 8.97
N THR A 278 7.68 6.02 7.99
CA THR A 278 9.13 6.06 8.25
C THR A 278 9.89 7.18 7.52
N PHE A 279 9.29 7.81 6.51
CA PHE A 279 9.98 8.88 5.75
C PHE A 279 9.53 10.29 6.16
N THR A 280 10.49 11.21 6.24
CA THR A 280 10.26 12.66 6.39
C THR A 280 11.42 13.38 5.71
N ALA A 281 11.30 13.63 4.40
CA ALA A 281 12.16 14.59 3.73
C ALA A 281 11.89 15.99 4.30
N THR A 282 12.62 16.41 5.34
CA THR A 282 12.39 17.73 5.94
C THR A 282 12.80 18.84 4.99
N GLY A 283 11.89 19.78 4.71
CA GLY A 283 12.18 20.97 3.92
C GLY A 283 11.17 21.20 2.79
N THR A 284 10.56 22.38 2.80
CA THR A 284 9.56 22.89 1.84
C THR A 284 8.14 22.31 2.01
N ALA A 285 7.13 23.07 1.59
CA ALA A 285 5.73 22.61 1.62
C ALA A 285 5.44 21.92 0.29
N LEU A 286 5.13 20.63 0.37
CA LEU A 286 4.81 19.78 -0.77
C LEU A 286 3.28 19.71 -0.92
N TYR A 287 2.78 19.68 -2.15
CA TYR A 287 1.34 19.80 -2.41
C TYR A 287 0.74 18.61 -3.14
N ASP A 288 1.41 18.11 -4.17
CA ASP A 288 0.94 16.99 -4.98
C ASP A 288 2.09 16.03 -5.30
N ILE A 289 1.73 14.78 -5.61
CA ILE A 289 2.68 13.68 -5.85
C ILE A 289 2.17 12.77 -6.96
N ALA A 290 3.07 12.35 -7.84
CA ALA A 290 2.86 11.17 -8.68
C ALA A 290 4.04 10.22 -8.56
N ILE A 291 3.75 8.93 -8.71
CA ILE A 291 4.75 7.88 -8.86
C ILE A 291 4.83 7.53 -10.34
N ASP A 292 6.04 7.32 -10.85
CA ASP A 292 6.22 6.85 -12.22
C ASP A 292 5.79 5.38 -12.39
N PRO A 293 5.54 4.92 -13.64
CA PRO A 293 4.98 3.58 -13.85
C PRO A 293 5.88 2.42 -13.44
N ASP A 294 7.20 2.64 -13.32
CA ASP A 294 8.13 1.62 -12.82
C ASP A 294 8.20 1.60 -11.27
N GLY A 295 7.58 2.56 -10.59
CA GLY A 295 7.55 2.65 -9.14
C GLY A 295 8.84 3.17 -8.50
N LYS A 296 9.83 3.63 -9.28
CA LYS A 296 11.18 3.94 -8.80
C LYS A 296 11.37 5.40 -8.43
N ARG A 297 10.52 6.31 -8.92
CA ARG A 297 10.63 7.75 -8.64
C ARG A 297 9.30 8.35 -8.19
N ALA A 298 9.39 9.20 -7.17
CA ALA A 298 8.30 10.08 -6.77
C ALA A 298 8.54 11.50 -7.27
N ILE A 299 7.62 12.01 -8.08
CA ILE A 299 7.63 13.38 -8.61
C ILE A 299 6.73 14.23 -7.72
N VAL A 300 7.27 15.32 -7.16
CA VAL A 300 6.58 16.10 -6.12
C VAL A 300 6.66 17.60 -6.38
N THR A 301 5.54 18.33 -6.18
CA THR A 301 5.49 19.79 -6.32
C THR A 301 5.84 20.52 -5.03
N GLY A 302 6.86 21.39 -5.10
CA GLY A 302 7.25 22.32 -4.06
C GLY A 302 6.69 23.73 -4.30
N PHE A 303 5.50 24.01 -3.77
CA PHE A 303 4.76 25.25 -4.08
C PHE A 303 5.50 26.54 -3.68
N TYR A 304 6.09 26.58 -2.48
CA TYR A 304 6.80 27.78 -2.01
C TYR A 304 8.27 27.83 -2.45
N SER A 305 8.91 26.67 -2.63
CA SER A 305 10.26 26.61 -3.19
C SER A 305 10.27 26.92 -4.69
N LYS A 306 9.12 26.78 -5.37
CA LYS A 306 9.00 26.86 -6.83
C LYS A 306 9.89 25.82 -7.51
N GLU A 307 9.86 24.61 -6.98
CA GLU A 307 10.66 23.50 -7.47
C GLU A 307 9.75 22.29 -7.71
N VAL A 308 10.13 21.47 -8.67
CA VAL A 308 9.63 20.09 -8.81
C VAL A 308 10.76 19.16 -8.42
N TYR A 309 10.51 18.27 -7.46
CA TYR A 309 11.48 17.31 -6.96
C TYR A 309 11.22 15.94 -7.57
N VAL A 310 12.29 15.26 -7.96
CA VAL A 310 12.28 13.83 -8.32
C VAL A 310 13.02 13.11 -7.21
N TYR A 311 12.29 12.36 -6.40
CA TYR A 311 12.84 11.54 -5.32
C TYR A 311 13.11 10.13 -5.82
N ASP A 312 14.23 9.58 -5.36
CA ASP A 312 14.54 8.17 -5.47
C ASP A 312 13.72 7.39 -4.44
N ILE A 313 12.81 6.54 -4.92
CA ILE A 313 12.01 5.68 -4.07
C ILE A 313 12.24 4.19 -4.38
N ASP A 314 13.20 3.87 -5.24
CA ASP A 314 13.64 2.51 -5.50
C ASP A 314 14.39 2.00 -4.25
N PRO A 315 13.86 0.98 -3.54
CA PRO A 315 14.50 0.47 -2.33
C PRO A 315 15.88 -0.14 -2.60
N HIS A 316 16.17 -0.55 -3.84
CA HIS A 316 17.43 -1.14 -4.28
C HIS A 316 18.47 -0.10 -4.70
N SER A 317 18.06 1.16 -4.86
CA SER A 317 18.97 2.21 -5.25
C SER A 317 19.92 2.59 -4.11
N LEU A 318 21.21 2.73 -4.43
CA LEU A 318 22.21 3.27 -3.50
C LEU A 318 21.90 4.70 -3.02
N THR A 319 21.06 5.43 -3.77
CA THR A 319 20.58 6.78 -3.43
C THR A 319 19.15 6.80 -2.93
N PHE A 320 18.59 5.65 -2.55
CA PHE A 320 17.24 5.52 -2.02
C PHE A 320 16.94 6.60 -0.98
N ARG A 321 15.75 7.21 -1.09
CA ARG A 321 15.24 8.28 -0.21
C ARG A 321 15.94 9.62 -0.34
N SER A 322 16.66 9.83 -1.45
CA SER A 322 17.28 11.11 -1.76
C SER A 322 16.53 11.86 -2.87
N VAL A 323 16.84 13.15 -3.03
CA VAL A 323 16.39 13.92 -4.19
C VAL A 323 17.40 13.68 -5.31
N LEU A 324 16.95 13.02 -6.39
CA LEU A 324 17.75 12.82 -7.61
C LEU A 324 17.89 14.13 -8.37
N LYS A 325 16.77 14.84 -8.57
CA LYS A 325 16.71 16.08 -9.34
C LYS A 325 15.76 17.08 -8.68
N ALA A 326 16.08 18.36 -8.81
CA ALA A 326 15.22 19.48 -8.43
C ALA A 326 15.19 20.47 -9.58
N PHE A 327 14.00 20.69 -10.15
CA PHE A 327 13.80 21.57 -11.30
C PHE A 327 13.17 22.88 -10.84
N PRO A 328 13.87 24.02 -10.92
CA PRO A 328 13.27 25.31 -10.60
C PRO A 328 12.27 25.69 -11.68
N VAL A 329 11.06 26.06 -11.25
CA VAL A 329 10.00 26.57 -12.12
C VAL A 329 9.72 28.03 -11.81
N ALA A 330 9.30 28.81 -12.81
CA ALA A 330 9.10 30.25 -12.63
C ALA A 330 7.92 30.58 -11.69
N GLU A 331 6.93 29.70 -11.67
CA GLU A 331 5.65 29.85 -11.00
C GLU A 331 5.55 28.87 -9.81
N LYS A 332 4.43 28.89 -9.07
CA LYS A 332 4.25 28.01 -7.92
C LYS A 332 3.49 26.76 -8.35
N PRO A 333 4.14 25.60 -8.47
CA PRO A 333 3.47 24.38 -8.90
C PRO A 333 2.61 23.86 -7.74
N TYR A 334 1.35 23.54 -8.02
CA TYR A 334 0.38 23.05 -7.05
C TYR A 334 0.05 21.59 -7.33
N SER A 335 -0.55 21.31 -8.49
CA SER A 335 -0.89 19.96 -8.95
C SER A 335 0.06 19.47 -10.02
N LEU A 336 0.10 18.15 -10.21
CA LEU A 336 0.90 17.53 -11.25
C LEU A 336 0.25 16.28 -11.86
N VAL A 337 0.58 16.02 -13.11
CA VAL A 337 0.37 14.74 -13.79
C VAL A 337 1.66 14.38 -14.50
N VAL A 338 2.10 13.13 -14.37
CA VAL A 338 3.24 12.59 -15.12
C VAL A 338 2.71 11.86 -16.35
N ILE A 339 3.31 12.13 -17.49
CA ILE A 339 3.09 11.42 -18.74
C ILE A 339 4.30 10.52 -18.92
N PRO A 340 4.09 9.19 -18.96
CA PRO A 340 5.18 8.28 -19.25
C PRO A 340 5.68 8.52 -20.68
N PRO A 341 6.92 8.11 -20.97
CA PRO A 341 7.38 8.12 -22.34
C PRO A 341 6.42 7.28 -23.20
N PRO A 342 6.09 7.71 -24.44
CA PRO A 342 5.36 6.87 -25.37
C PRO A 342 6.05 5.52 -25.50
N ALA A 343 5.25 4.45 -25.53
CA ALA A 343 5.77 3.13 -25.80
C ALA A 343 6.59 3.15 -27.11
N PRO A 344 7.70 2.41 -27.17
CA PRO A 344 8.47 2.27 -28.40
C PRO A 344 7.57 1.80 -29.55
N GLU A 345 7.85 2.26 -30.77
CA GLU A 345 7.15 1.73 -31.95
C GLU A 345 7.47 0.23 -32.07
N GLU A 346 6.49 -0.60 -32.44
CA GLU A 346 6.65 -2.07 -32.46
C GLU A 346 7.84 -2.55 -33.33
N ASP A 347 8.20 -1.78 -34.36
CA ASP A 347 9.29 -2.04 -35.29
C ASP A 347 10.61 -1.34 -34.92
N SER A 348 10.63 -0.56 -33.83
CA SER A 348 11.85 0.04 -33.31
C SER A 348 12.77 -1.01 -32.70
N ASP A 349 14.08 -0.77 -32.77
CA ASP A 349 15.14 -1.60 -32.19
C ASP A 349 15.92 -0.69 -31.24
N LEU A 350 15.67 -0.84 -29.93
CA LEU A 350 16.10 0.13 -28.92
C LEU A 350 17.58 -0.03 -28.59
N ASP A 351 18.06 -1.26 -28.46
CA ASP A 351 19.43 -1.58 -28.08
C ASP A 351 20.35 -1.83 -29.28
N ASN A 352 19.79 -1.82 -30.50
CA ASN A 352 20.46 -2.03 -31.78
C ASN A 352 21.08 -3.42 -31.93
N ASP A 353 20.43 -4.44 -31.39
CA ASP A 353 20.83 -5.84 -31.54
C ASP A 353 20.33 -6.49 -32.85
N GLY A 354 19.41 -5.82 -33.54
CA GLY A 354 18.82 -6.27 -34.80
C GLY A 354 17.49 -7.01 -34.64
N ILE A 355 16.94 -7.07 -33.43
CA ILE A 355 15.62 -7.57 -33.10
C ILE A 355 14.71 -6.36 -32.82
N ALA A 356 13.47 -6.44 -33.31
CA ALA A 356 12.51 -5.37 -33.07
C ALA A 356 11.92 -5.51 -31.66
N TYR A 357 11.65 -4.38 -31.00
CA TYR A 357 11.10 -4.25 -29.65
C TYR A 357 9.97 -5.25 -29.35
N ALA A 358 9.00 -5.40 -30.26
CA ALA A 358 7.85 -6.30 -30.06
C ALA A 358 8.20 -7.82 -30.10
N GLN A 359 9.42 -8.17 -30.52
CA GLN A 359 9.93 -9.54 -30.63
C GLN A 359 11.16 -9.78 -29.76
N ASP A 360 11.61 -8.76 -29.04
CA ASP A 360 12.84 -8.77 -28.27
C ASP A 360 12.56 -9.19 -26.82
N ASN A 361 13.19 -10.27 -26.35
CA ASN A 361 13.06 -10.73 -24.98
C ASN A 361 13.99 -9.99 -23.99
N CYS A 362 14.87 -9.11 -24.48
CA CYS A 362 15.59 -8.11 -23.70
C CYS A 362 15.63 -6.75 -24.42
N PRO A 363 14.49 -6.03 -24.54
CA PRO A 363 14.40 -4.85 -25.40
C PRO A 363 15.41 -3.72 -25.15
N ASP A 364 16.01 -3.65 -23.95
CA ASP A 364 16.97 -2.62 -23.57
C ASP A 364 18.41 -3.13 -23.46
N VAL A 365 18.68 -4.43 -23.72
CA VAL A 365 19.96 -5.09 -23.47
C VAL A 365 20.38 -5.95 -24.66
N PHE A 366 21.38 -5.47 -25.39
CA PHE A 366 21.87 -6.10 -26.63
C PHE A 366 22.00 -7.62 -26.53
N ASN A 367 21.10 -8.37 -27.18
CA ASN A 367 21.06 -9.83 -27.07
C ASN A 367 20.57 -10.50 -28.37
N PRO A 368 21.32 -10.39 -29.48
CA PRO A 368 20.86 -10.82 -30.81
C PRO A 368 20.62 -12.34 -30.93
N ALA A 369 21.00 -13.11 -29.92
CA ALA A 369 20.77 -14.54 -29.83
C ALA A 369 19.40 -14.90 -29.23
N GLN A 370 18.73 -13.97 -28.54
CA GLN A 370 17.40 -14.13 -27.95
C GLN A 370 17.29 -15.45 -27.17
N LEU A 371 18.32 -15.75 -26.37
CA LEU A 371 18.33 -16.93 -25.51
C LEU A 371 17.37 -16.68 -24.35
N ASP A 372 16.64 -17.73 -23.99
CA ASP A 372 15.64 -17.78 -22.92
C ASP A 372 15.62 -19.25 -22.46
N ALA A 373 16.46 -19.55 -21.47
CA ALA A 373 16.75 -20.92 -21.05
C ALA A 373 15.59 -21.55 -20.26
N ASP A 374 14.84 -20.74 -19.52
CA ASP A 374 13.76 -21.20 -18.65
C ASP A 374 12.34 -21.00 -19.23
N THR A 375 12.22 -20.25 -20.34
CA THR A 375 11.02 -20.02 -21.15
C THR A 375 9.98 -19.09 -20.54
N ASP A 376 10.41 -18.10 -19.78
CA ASP A 376 9.54 -17.15 -19.10
C ASP A 376 9.27 -15.85 -19.88
N THR A 377 9.82 -15.76 -21.10
CA THR A 377 9.76 -14.63 -22.05
C THR A 377 10.74 -13.48 -21.78
N ARG A 378 11.54 -13.56 -20.71
CA ARG A 378 12.71 -12.72 -20.48
C ARG A 378 13.95 -13.42 -21.03
N GLY A 379 14.87 -12.67 -21.62
CA GLY A 379 16.10 -13.26 -22.14
C GLY A 379 17.20 -13.43 -21.09
N ASP A 380 18.03 -14.47 -21.23
CA ASP A 380 19.08 -14.87 -20.24
C ASP A 380 19.97 -13.71 -19.75
N VAL A 381 20.20 -12.69 -20.59
CA VAL A 381 21.11 -11.58 -20.26
C VAL A 381 20.45 -10.44 -19.48
N CYS A 382 19.13 -10.39 -19.47
CA CYS A 382 18.33 -9.38 -18.77
C CYS A 382 17.37 -10.01 -17.75
N ASP A 383 17.52 -11.31 -17.53
CA ASP A 383 16.82 -12.13 -16.57
C ASP A 383 17.62 -12.23 -15.27
N ASN A 384 17.01 -11.89 -14.14
CA ASN A 384 17.62 -12.04 -12.82
C ASN A 384 17.51 -13.46 -12.24
N CYS A 385 16.79 -14.37 -12.91
CA CYS A 385 16.83 -15.81 -12.66
C CYS A 385 16.87 -16.63 -13.97
N PRO A 386 17.99 -16.63 -14.72
CA PRO A 386 18.08 -17.21 -16.08
C PRO A 386 17.71 -18.70 -16.21
N ASP A 387 17.73 -19.45 -15.11
CA ASP A 387 17.42 -20.87 -15.06
C ASP A 387 16.07 -21.15 -14.36
N SER A 388 15.28 -20.13 -14.02
CA SER A 388 14.10 -20.24 -13.15
C SER A 388 13.00 -19.20 -13.39
N VAL A 389 12.09 -19.54 -14.32
CA VAL A 389 10.82 -18.85 -14.68
C VAL A 389 10.27 -17.83 -13.68
N ASN A 390 10.58 -16.56 -13.86
CA ASN A 390 10.05 -15.46 -13.06
C ASN A 390 9.73 -14.25 -13.96
N PRO A 391 8.62 -14.31 -14.72
CA PRO A 391 8.27 -13.23 -15.65
C PRO A 391 8.08 -11.86 -14.99
N ASP A 392 7.88 -11.82 -13.66
CA ASP A 392 7.75 -10.62 -12.85
C ASP A 392 9.08 -9.99 -12.45
N GLN A 393 10.18 -10.74 -12.59
CA GLN A 393 11.55 -10.30 -12.33
C GLN A 393 11.70 -9.67 -10.93
N LEU A 394 10.94 -10.16 -9.95
CA LEU A 394 11.00 -9.68 -8.58
C LEU A 394 12.39 -9.96 -8.00
N ASP A 395 12.94 -8.94 -7.35
CA ASP A 395 14.22 -8.94 -6.63
C ASP A 395 14.02 -7.99 -5.44
N ARG A 396 13.70 -8.54 -4.27
CA ARG A 396 13.23 -7.80 -3.08
C ARG A 396 14.35 -7.15 -2.30
N ASP A 397 15.60 -7.56 -2.47
CA ASP A 397 16.75 -7.01 -1.75
C ASP A 397 17.74 -6.23 -2.65
N GLY A 398 17.60 -6.33 -3.97
CA GLY A 398 18.32 -5.57 -4.97
C GLY A 398 19.74 -6.01 -5.21
N ASP A 399 20.06 -7.28 -4.93
CA ASP A 399 21.40 -7.81 -5.15
C ASP A 399 21.67 -8.22 -6.60
N GLY A 400 20.61 -8.26 -7.43
CA GLY A 400 20.65 -8.65 -8.84
C GLY A 400 20.32 -10.11 -9.11
N VAL A 401 19.96 -10.89 -8.09
CA VAL A 401 19.41 -12.24 -8.15
C VAL A 401 17.90 -12.14 -7.85
N GLY A 402 17.07 -12.78 -8.68
CA GLY A 402 15.62 -12.70 -8.47
C GLY A 402 15.15 -13.56 -7.30
N ASP A 403 14.08 -13.12 -6.61
CA ASP A 403 13.47 -13.78 -5.45
C ASP A 403 13.24 -15.29 -5.63
N ARG A 404 13.02 -15.72 -6.86
CA ARG A 404 12.72 -17.11 -7.21
C ARG A 404 13.94 -18.02 -7.19
N CYS A 405 15.11 -17.47 -7.44
CA CYS A 405 16.39 -18.19 -7.48
C CYS A 405 17.37 -17.72 -6.41
N ASP A 406 16.98 -16.72 -5.62
CA ASP A 406 17.74 -16.19 -4.50
C ASP A 406 17.60 -17.09 -3.26
N ASN A 407 18.74 -17.51 -2.69
CA ASN A 407 18.82 -18.28 -1.45
C ASN A 407 18.75 -17.42 -0.17
N CYS A 408 18.70 -16.09 -0.28
CA CYS A 408 18.32 -15.16 0.79
C CYS A 408 17.50 -13.96 0.29
N PRO A 409 16.22 -14.15 -0.12
CA PRO A 409 15.41 -13.14 -0.84
C PRO A 409 15.15 -11.78 -0.15
N ASP A 410 15.60 -11.61 1.09
CA ASP A 410 15.42 -10.40 1.88
C ASP A 410 16.77 -9.80 2.35
N VAL A 411 17.92 -10.40 1.97
CA VAL A 411 19.26 -10.04 2.45
C VAL A 411 20.28 -10.07 1.31
N ASN A 412 20.65 -8.87 0.84
CA ASN A 412 21.51 -8.69 -0.32
C ASN A 412 22.79 -9.55 -0.30
N ASN A 413 22.81 -10.61 -1.12
CA ASN A 413 23.83 -11.65 -1.12
C ASN A 413 24.17 -12.14 -2.53
N ALA A 414 24.51 -11.23 -3.44
CA ALA A 414 24.69 -11.50 -4.88
C ALA A 414 25.67 -12.65 -5.25
N SER A 415 26.46 -13.15 -4.29
CA SER A 415 27.34 -14.29 -4.46
C SER A 415 26.69 -15.66 -4.27
N GLN A 416 25.51 -15.73 -3.64
CA GLN A 416 24.71 -16.95 -3.44
C GLN A 416 25.58 -18.11 -2.89
N LEU A 417 26.40 -17.78 -1.87
CA LEU A 417 27.32 -18.71 -1.21
C LEU A 417 26.55 -19.53 -0.19
N ASP A 418 26.41 -20.81 -0.50
CA ASP A 418 25.83 -21.82 0.38
C ASP A 418 26.94 -22.83 0.71
N ALA A 419 27.61 -22.68 1.86
CA ALA A 419 28.77 -23.49 2.20
C ALA A 419 28.40 -24.93 2.60
N ASP A 420 27.20 -25.15 3.11
CA ASP A 420 26.77 -26.44 3.64
C ASP A 420 25.80 -27.21 2.72
N GLY A 421 25.26 -26.53 1.71
CA GLY A 421 24.50 -27.05 0.58
C GLY A 421 23.02 -27.24 0.86
N ASP A 422 22.45 -26.54 1.84
CA ASP A 422 21.06 -26.71 2.24
C ASP A 422 20.06 -25.85 1.43
N GLY A 423 20.57 -24.94 0.61
CA GLY A 423 19.79 -24.04 -0.25
C GLY A 423 19.54 -22.65 0.32
N ILE A 424 20.21 -22.27 1.42
CA ILE A 424 20.19 -20.94 2.06
C ILE A 424 21.63 -20.38 2.05
N ASP A 425 21.83 -19.05 1.95
CA ASP A 425 23.19 -18.47 1.99
C ASP A 425 23.69 -18.31 3.42
N ASP A 426 24.99 -18.55 3.62
CA ASP A 426 25.71 -18.33 4.88
C ASP A 426 25.43 -16.94 5.52
N VAL A 427 25.11 -15.93 4.70
CA VAL A 427 24.83 -14.56 5.14
C VAL A 427 23.48 -14.42 5.87
N CYS A 428 22.46 -15.21 5.51
CA CYS A 428 21.17 -15.21 6.22
C CYS A 428 21.00 -16.40 7.19
N GLU A 429 21.98 -17.31 7.27
CA GLU A 429 22.10 -18.36 8.30
C GLU A 429 22.69 -17.85 9.65
N VAL A 430 22.45 -16.58 10.00
CA VAL A 430 22.96 -16.01 11.25
C VAL A 430 21.83 -15.91 12.26
N ASP A 431 21.83 -16.78 13.28
CA ASP A 431 21.00 -16.67 14.48
C ASP A 431 21.34 -15.37 15.24
N SER A 432 20.66 -14.29 14.88
CA SER A 432 20.97 -12.93 15.35
C SER A 432 20.42 -12.66 16.75
N ASP A 433 19.39 -13.39 17.18
CA ASP A 433 18.76 -13.22 18.49
C ASP A 433 19.10 -14.32 19.51
N GLY A 434 19.72 -15.40 19.07
CA GLY A 434 20.30 -16.46 19.88
C GLY A 434 19.34 -17.56 20.29
N ASP A 435 18.22 -17.76 19.59
CA ASP A 435 17.22 -18.78 19.93
C ASP A 435 17.45 -20.15 19.29
N GLY A 436 18.40 -20.22 18.36
CA GLY A 436 18.81 -21.43 17.66
C GLY A 436 18.06 -21.72 16.36
N TRP A 437 17.28 -20.76 15.86
CA TRP A 437 16.74 -20.72 14.50
C TRP A 437 17.35 -19.56 13.71
N ASP A 438 17.40 -19.70 12.39
CA ASP A 438 17.93 -18.72 11.45
C ASP A 438 16.94 -18.51 10.30
N THR A 439 17.05 -17.39 9.57
CA THR A 439 16.25 -17.17 8.36
C THR A 439 16.65 -18.14 7.25
N PRO A 440 15.70 -18.62 6.42
CA PRO A 440 14.28 -18.27 6.33
C PRO A 440 13.33 -19.09 7.23
N GLN A 441 13.84 -20.05 8.00
CA GLN A 441 13.02 -20.86 8.92
C GLN A 441 12.46 -19.97 10.02
N ASP A 442 13.28 -19.08 10.57
CA ASP A 442 12.87 -18.02 11.47
C ASP A 442 12.23 -16.86 10.71
N CYS A 443 10.94 -16.63 10.94
CA CYS A 443 10.22 -15.51 10.36
C CYS A 443 10.54 -14.16 11.02
N ASN A 444 11.35 -14.13 12.09
CA ASN A 444 11.87 -12.92 12.71
C ASN A 444 13.15 -13.15 13.53
N ASP A 445 14.28 -13.24 12.83
CA ASP A 445 15.66 -13.35 13.37
C ASP A 445 16.10 -12.16 14.27
N SER A 446 15.23 -11.20 14.54
CA SER A 446 15.48 -10.15 15.54
C SER A 446 14.75 -10.36 16.87
N ARG A 447 14.02 -11.48 17.02
CA ARG A 447 13.15 -11.79 18.15
C ARG A 447 13.13 -13.29 18.48
N ALA A 448 13.91 -13.64 19.51
CA ALA A 448 14.03 -14.99 20.09
C ALA A 448 12.72 -15.65 20.62
N SER A 449 11.58 -14.99 20.46
CA SER A 449 10.25 -15.50 20.78
C SER A 449 9.41 -15.82 19.54
N VAL A 450 9.98 -15.69 18.35
CA VAL A 450 9.35 -15.92 17.06
C VAL A 450 10.24 -16.93 16.34
N TYR A 451 9.75 -18.14 16.11
CA TYR A 451 10.49 -19.21 15.45
C TYR A 451 9.53 -20.38 15.14
N PRO A 452 9.85 -21.27 14.19
CA PRO A 452 9.01 -22.41 13.86
C PRO A 452 8.58 -23.25 15.06
N GLY A 453 7.27 -23.31 15.28
CA GLY A 453 6.68 -24.08 16.38
C GLY A 453 6.87 -23.44 17.77
N ALA A 454 7.17 -22.14 17.84
CA ALA A 454 6.98 -21.37 19.05
C ALA A 454 5.51 -21.41 19.48
N ARG A 455 5.23 -20.93 20.69
CA ARG A 455 3.86 -20.79 21.17
C ARG A 455 3.35 -19.40 20.84
N GLU A 456 2.22 -19.32 20.14
CA GLU A 456 1.50 -18.07 19.92
C GLU A 456 1.19 -17.36 21.24
N ILE A 457 1.48 -16.06 21.25
CA ILE A 457 1.12 -15.15 22.33
C ILE A 457 0.29 -14.01 21.73
N CYS A 458 -0.65 -13.47 22.51
CA CYS A 458 -1.61 -12.48 22.01
C CYS A 458 -1.03 -11.08 21.79
N ASP A 459 -0.11 -10.97 20.84
CA ASP A 459 0.58 -9.74 20.47
C ASP A 459 0.44 -9.40 18.98
N ARG A 460 -0.36 -10.17 18.23
CA ARG A 460 -0.62 -10.03 16.79
C ARG A 460 0.59 -10.26 15.92
N LEU A 461 1.53 -11.05 16.42
CA LEU A 461 2.62 -11.59 15.63
C LEU A 461 2.27 -13.05 15.33
N ASP A 462 2.83 -13.54 14.23
CA ASP A 462 2.93 -14.96 13.96
C ASP A 462 4.20 -15.40 14.69
N ASN A 463 4.04 -15.95 15.91
CA ASN A 463 5.18 -16.38 16.72
C ASN A 463 5.71 -17.73 16.24
N ASP A 464 4.87 -18.60 15.70
CA ASP A 464 5.24 -19.97 15.31
C ASP A 464 5.57 -20.15 13.82
N CYS A 465 5.52 -19.06 13.06
CA CYS A 465 5.83 -18.94 11.63
C CYS A 465 4.94 -19.80 10.72
N ASN A 466 3.68 -20.04 11.09
CA ASN A 466 2.74 -20.85 10.31
C ASN A 466 1.86 -20.05 9.33
N GLY A 467 2.00 -18.72 9.32
CA GLY A 467 1.27 -17.79 8.46
C GLY A 467 -0.09 -17.35 9.04
N LEU A 468 -0.42 -17.76 10.25
CA LEU A 468 -1.57 -17.31 11.02
C LEU A 468 -1.06 -16.52 12.23
N THR A 469 -1.92 -15.67 12.79
CA THR A 469 -1.57 -14.88 13.97
C THR A 469 -2.56 -15.20 15.07
N ASP A 470 -2.06 -15.39 16.30
CA ASP A 470 -2.87 -15.52 17.50
C ASP A 470 -3.87 -16.71 17.47
N GLU A 471 -3.54 -17.82 16.80
CA GLU A 471 -4.43 -18.97 16.53
C GLU A 471 -4.24 -20.21 17.42
N ASP A 472 -3.41 -20.14 18.47
CA ASP A 472 -3.28 -21.25 19.43
C ASP A 472 -4.57 -21.48 20.23
N ASP A 473 -4.98 -22.74 20.33
CA ASP A 473 -6.06 -23.24 21.20
C ASP A 473 -5.43 -24.21 22.20
N SER A 474 -4.89 -23.62 23.27
CA SER A 474 -4.03 -24.31 24.24
C SER A 474 -4.71 -25.46 24.98
N ASP A 475 -6.04 -25.49 25.08
CA ASP A 475 -6.78 -26.52 25.80
C ASP A 475 -7.77 -27.32 24.95
N GLY A 476 -7.91 -26.97 23.66
CA GLY A 476 -8.63 -27.71 22.65
C GLY A 476 -10.15 -27.57 22.75
N ASP A 477 -10.65 -26.51 23.39
CA ASP A 477 -12.08 -26.26 23.57
C ASP A 477 -12.72 -25.54 22.36
N GLY A 478 -11.91 -25.15 21.38
CA GLY A 478 -12.31 -24.46 20.16
C GLY A 478 -12.34 -22.93 20.28
N ILE A 479 -11.84 -22.36 21.38
CA ILE A 479 -11.68 -20.92 21.60
C ILE A 479 -10.17 -20.60 21.60
N LEU A 480 -9.74 -19.75 20.66
CA LEU A 480 -8.36 -19.31 20.57
C LEU A 480 -7.92 -18.63 21.86
N ILE A 481 -6.67 -18.81 22.28
CA ILE A 481 -6.07 -18.27 23.51
C ILE A 481 -6.28 -16.76 23.69
N CYS A 482 -6.39 -16.02 22.59
CA CYS A 482 -6.61 -14.57 22.59
C CYS A 482 -8.07 -14.15 22.72
N GLN A 483 -8.98 -15.11 22.60
CA GLN A 483 -10.42 -14.98 22.85
C GLN A 483 -10.84 -15.73 24.10
N ASP A 484 -10.01 -16.68 24.54
CA ASP A 484 -10.20 -17.46 25.73
C ASP A 484 -9.70 -16.71 26.97
N LYS A 485 -10.63 -16.51 27.90
CA LYS A 485 -10.31 -15.87 29.18
C LYS A 485 -9.65 -16.85 30.14
N CYS A 486 -9.69 -18.16 29.87
CA CYS A 486 -9.07 -19.23 30.66
C CYS A 486 -8.28 -20.24 29.82
N PRO A 487 -7.09 -19.85 29.33
CA PRO A 487 -6.24 -20.65 28.43
C PRO A 487 -5.82 -22.07 28.86
N ASN A 488 -6.24 -22.51 30.05
CA ASN A 488 -5.84 -23.75 30.69
C ASN A 488 -7.07 -24.59 31.16
N GLU A 489 -8.30 -24.22 30.82
CA GLU A 489 -9.52 -24.86 31.36
C GLU A 489 -10.58 -25.18 30.28
N ASN A 490 -10.69 -26.47 29.94
CA ASN A 490 -11.61 -27.08 28.97
C ASN A 490 -13.12 -27.00 29.32
N SER A 491 -13.69 -25.85 29.67
CA SER A 491 -15.15 -25.75 29.84
C SER A 491 -15.77 -24.38 29.53
N SER A 492 -16.49 -24.35 28.42
CA SER A 492 -17.45 -23.32 28.03
C SER A 492 -18.77 -23.42 28.82
N MET A 493 -18.94 -22.67 29.93
CA MET A 493 -20.25 -22.08 30.33
C MET A 493 -20.26 -21.29 31.67
N PHE A 494 -20.74 -20.03 31.57
CA PHE A 494 -21.33 -19.11 32.58
C PHE A 494 -20.47 -18.57 33.75
N ASP A 495 -20.04 -17.31 33.62
CA ASP A 495 -19.38 -16.44 34.62
C ASP A 495 -20.38 -15.42 35.24
N ALA A 496 -20.30 -15.21 36.55
CA ALA A 496 -21.08 -14.20 37.30
C ALA A 496 -20.22 -13.21 38.12
N ASP A 497 -18.90 -13.18 37.96
CA ASP A 497 -17.97 -12.29 38.66
C ASP A 497 -16.81 -11.73 37.81
N SER A 498 -17.09 -11.25 36.60
CA SER A 498 -16.35 -10.19 35.85
C SER A 498 -14.83 -10.34 35.62
N ASN A 499 -14.18 -11.45 36.00
CA ASN A 499 -12.76 -11.68 35.72
C ASN A 499 -12.48 -12.98 34.95
N GLY A 500 -13.52 -13.75 34.59
CA GLY A 500 -13.43 -14.69 33.50
C GLY A 500 -12.87 -16.08 33.78
N CYS A 501 -12.40 -16.45 34.99
CA CYS A 501 -11.96 -17.82 35.30
C CYS A 501 -12.53 -18.44 36.58
N ILE A 502 -12.87 -19.74 36.49
CA ILE A 502 -13.43 -20.52 37.60
C ILE A 502 -12.30 -20.95 38.56
N ASP A 503 -12.07 -20.17 39.61
CA ASP A 503 -11.38 -20.67 40.81
C ASP A 503 -12.35 -21.57 41.59
N SER A 504 -12.16 -22.89 41.43
CA SER A 504 -13.01 -24.03 41.81
C SER A 504 -13.53 -24.13 43.27
N LEU A 505 -13.32 -23.13 44.13
CA LEU A 505 -13.73 -23.15 45.55
C LEU A 505 -14.85 -22.16 45.91
N VAL A 506 -14.93 -21.00 45.24
CA VAL A 506 -15.95 -19.98 45.55
C VAL A 506 -17.31 -20.37 44.95
N GLY A 507 -17.33 -20.92 43.73
CA GLY A 507 -18.54 -21.45 43.08
C GLY A 507 -19.19 -22.59 43.87
N SER A 508 -18.38 -23.44 44.52
CA SER A 508 -18.83 -24.51 45.42
C SER A 508 -19.65 -23.97 46.61
N ILE A 509 -19.22 -22.85 47.19
CA ILE A 509 -19.90 -22.22 48.34
C ILE A 509 -21.17 -21.49 47.89
N MET A 510 -21.15 -20.82 46.73
CA MET A 510 -22.35 -20.17 46.17
C MET A 510 -23.44 -21.19 45.83
N LEU A 511 -23.07 -22.35 45.27
CA LEU A 511 -24.02 -23.43 44.98
C LEU A 511 -24.62 -24.02 46.27
N VAL A 512 -23.80 -24.24 47.32
CA VAL A 512 -24.28 -24.68 48.64
C VAL A 512 -25.24 -23.67 49.26
N ASN A 513 -24.94 -22.37 49.14
CA ASN A 513 -25.83 -21.30 49.61
C ASN A 513 -27.13 -21.25 48.80
N SER A 514 -27.07 -21.38 47.47
CA SER A 514 -28.24 -21.42 46.59
C SER A 514 -29.15 -22.60 46.91
N LEU A 515 -28.59 -23.80 47.07
CA LEU A 515 -29.34 -25.00 47.45
C LEU A 515 -29.95 -24.88 48.86
N GLN A 516 -29.26 -24.25 49.81
CA GLN A 516 -29.81 -23.97 51.13
C GLN A 516 -30.98 -22.97 51.07
N VAL A 517 -30.85 -21.89 50.28
CA VAL A 517 -31.91 -20.87 50.09
C VAL A 517 -33.13 -21.45 49.39
N GLN A 518 -32.94 -22.36 48.44
CA GLN A 518 -34.01 -23.09 47.75
C GLN A 518 -34.67 -24.18 48.62
N GLY A 519 -34.23 -24.37 49.88
CA GLY A 519 -34.70 -25.42 50.77
C GLY A 519 -34.27 -26.83 50.35
N ALA A 520 -33.36 -26.92 49.38
CA ALA A 520 -32.84 -28.14 48.79
C ALA A 520 -31.65 -28.74 49.57
N LEU A 521 -31.17 -28.06 50.61
CA LEU A 521 -30.13 -28.57 51.48
C LEU A 521 -30.42 -28.21 52.93
N ASP A 522 -30.35 -29.21 53.81
CA ASP A 522 -30.55 -29.01 55.24
C ASP A 522 -29.52 -27.99 55.80
N PRO A 523 -29.93 -27.02 56.64
CA PRO A 523 -29.03 -26.00 57.16
C PRO A 523 -27.83 -26.52 57.97
N GLN A 524 -27.98 -27.63 58.72
CA GLN A 524 -26.86 -28.25 59.44
C GLN A 524 -25.90 -28.91 58.44
N MET A 525 -26.43 -29.59 57.43
CA MET A 525 -25.62 -30.21 56.39
C MET A 525 -24.88 -29.19 55.52
N ALA A 526 -25.53 -28.08 55.13
CA ALA A 526 -24.92 -26.97 54.42
C ALA A 526 -23.76 -26.34 55.21
N THR A 527 -23.88 -26.31 56.54
CA THR A 527 -22.82 -25.82 57.44
C THR A 527 -21.62 -26.77 57.47
N VAL A 528 -21.87 -28.09 57.53
CA VAL A 528 -20.80 -29.11 57.49
C VAL A 528 -20.05 -29.05 56.16
N ILE A 529 -20.77 -28.96 55.04
CA ILE A 529 -20.17 -28.89 53.69
C ILE A 529 -19.33 -27.62 53.54
N ARG A 530 -19.86 -26.44 53.92
CA ARG A 530 -19.08 -25.19 53.92
C ARG A 530 -17.82 -25.27 54.77
N THR A 531 -17.90 -25.87 55.95
CA THR A 531 -16.75 -26.01 56.85
C THR A 531 -15.67 -26.89 56.23
N LYS A 532 -16.06 -27.99 55.57
CA LYS A 532 -15.11 -28.88 54.88
C LYS A 532 -14.48 -28.20 53.66
N ILE A 533 -15.25 -27.46 52.86
CA ILE A 533 -14.73 -26.68 51.72
C ILE A 533 -13.73 -25.63 52.21
N ASN A 534 -14.09 -24.84 53.23
CA ASN A 534 -13.20 -23.80 53.80
C ASN A 534 -11.92 -24.40 54.39
N ASN A 535 -11.99 -25.56 55.05
CA ASN A 535 -10.82 -26.24 55.58
C ASN A 535 -9.91 -26.79 54.47
N ALA A 536 -10.48 -27.35 53.39
CA ALA A 536 -9.72 -27.79 52.23
C ALA A 536 -9.02 -26.60 51.54
N THR A 537 -9.72 -25.47 51.40
CA THR A 537 -9.19 -24.18 50.90
C THR A 537 -7.97 -23.75 51.69
N ALA A 538 -8.10 -23.68 53.02
CA ALA A 538 -7.03 -23.22 53.90
C ALA A 538 -5.82 -24.16 53.97
N GLN A 539 -5.94 -25.42 53.51
CA GLN A 539 -4.82 -26.36 53.39
C GLN A 539 -4.15 -26.24 52.03
N HIS A 540 -4.92 -26.07 50.96
CA HIS A 540 -4.40 -25.82 49.61
C HIS A 540 -3.61 -24.51 49.52
N GLU A 541 -4.13 -23.41 50.10
CA GLU A 541 -3.42 -22.11 50.17
C GLU A 541 -2.07 -22.18 50.92
N LYS A 542 -1.87 -23.24 51.72
CA LYS A 542 -0.62 -23.50 52.45
C LYS A 542 0.32 -24.45 51.72
N GLY A 543 -0.01 -24.86 50.49
CA GLY A 543 0.76 -25.80 49.69
C GLY A 543 0.74 -27.25 50.23
N ASN A 544 -0.19 -27.58 51.12
CA ASN A 544 -0.31 -28.93 51.65
C ASN A 544 -1.17 -29.78 50.69
N ALA A 545 -0.73 -31.02 50.42
CA ALA A 545 -1.53 -32.00 49.68
C ALA A 545 -2.89 -32.19 50.36
N VAL A 546 -3.98 -31.84 49.67
CA VAL A 546 -5.34 -32.05 50.15
C VAL A 546 -5.74 -33.47 49.78
N SER A 547 -5.94 -34.36 50.76
CA SER A 547 -6.38 -35.72 50.42
C SER A 547 -7.81 -35.69 49.89
N ALA A 548 -8.02 -36.25 48.69
CA ALA A 548 -9.35 -36.44 48.07
C ALA A 548 -10.36 -37.11 49.03
N SER A 549 -9.86 -37.83 50.04
CA SER A 549 -10.63 -38.40 51.16
C SER A 549 -11.52 -37.39 51.89
N ASN A 550 -11.06 -36.16 52.12
CA ASN A 550 -11.83 -35.17 52.90
C ASN A 550 -13.06 -34.63 52.16
N ILE A 551 -12.95 -34.48 50.83
CA ILE A 551 -14.03 -34.01 49.94
C ILE A 551 -14.96 -35.16 49.56
N MET A 552 -14.42 -36.35 49.31
CA MET A 552 -15.24 -37.55 49.09
C MET A 552 -16.06 -37.94 50.31
N GLU A 553 -15.59 -37.70 51.54
CA GLU A 553 -16.44 -37.84 52.73
C GLU A 553 -17.61 -36.83 52.73
N ALA A 554 -17.40 -35.59 52.27
CA ALA A 554 -18.47 -34.59 52.18
C ALA A 554 -19.53 -35.01 51.15
N ALA A 555 -19.10 -35.55 49.99
CA ALA A 555 -19.98 -36.15 49.00
C ALA A 555 -20.71 -37.39 49.55
N ALA A 556 -20.04 -38.25 50.33
CA ALA A 556 -20.65 -39.40 50.99
C ALA A 556 -21.69 -39.02 52.06
N HIS A 557 -21.45 -37.96 52.83
CA HIS A 557 -22.43 -37.40 53.77
C HIS A 557 -23.67 -36.87 53.04
N PHE A 558 -23.51 -36.24 51.87
CA PHE A 558 -24.62 -35.77 51.03
C PHE A 558 -25.43 -36.92 50.45
N VAL A 559 -24.77 -37.98 49.95
CA VAL A 559 -25.42 -39.21 49.46
C VAL A 559 -26.21 -39.91 50.59
N SER A 560 -25.73 -39.86 51.84
CA SER A 560 -26.47 -40.43 52.99
C SER A 560 -27.78 -39.68 53.31
N ALA A 561 -27.85 -38.37 53.04
CA ALA A 561 -29.05 -37.55 53.19
C ALA A 561 -30.12 -37.78 52.10
N LYS A 562 -29.74 -38.40 50.96
CA LYS A 562 -30.63 -38.83 49.86
C LYS A 562 -31.71 -39.82 50.33
N SER A 563 -31.54 -40.45 51.49
CA SER A 563 -32.48 -41.43 52.05
C SER A 563 -33.80 -40.85 52.60
N GLY A 564 -33.97 -39.52 52.62
CA GLY A 564 -35.09 -38.88 53.34
C GLY A 564 -36.05 -37.97 52.56
N LYS A 565 -35.68 -37.37 51.42
CA LYS A 565 -36.56 -36.45 50.66
C LYS A 565 -36.27 -36.47 49.16
N GLU A 566 -37.33 -36.49 48.34
CA GLU A 566 -37.27 -36.52 46.87
C GLU A 566 -36.66 -35.23 46.31
N PHE A 567 -35.43 -35.35 45.80
CA PHE A 567 -34.83 -34.40 44.86
C PHE A 567 -35.00 -34.93 43.43
N SER A 568 -35.11 -34.03 42.45
CA SER A 568 -35.02 -34.45 41.05
C SER A 568 -33.62 -35.03 40.82
N ALA A 569 -33.54 -36.24 40.24
CA ALA A 569 -32.28 -36.96 40.07
C ALA A 569 -31.20 -36.11 39.38
N ALA A 570 -31.59 -35.21 38.47
CA ALA A 570 -30.70 -34.35 37.71
C ALA A 570 -29.88 -33.36 38.57
N THR A 571 -30.45 -32.78 39.63
CA THR A 571 -29.76 -31.76 40.45
C THR A 571 -28.79 -32.37 41.46
N GLY A 572 -29.11 -33.57 41.97
CA GLY A 572 -28.26 -34.31 42.89
C GLY A 572 -27.05 -34.95 42.19
N ASP A 573 -27.25 -35.44 40.96
CA ASP A 573 -26.16 -36.03 40.16
C ASP A 573 -25.19 -34.94 39.67
N LEU A 574 -25.69 -33.72 39.40
CA LEU A 574 -24.85 -32.56 39.04
C LEU A 574 -23.90 -32.14 40.18
N LEU A 575 -24.37 -32.11 41.43
CA LEU A 575 -23.54 -31.73 42.58
C LEU A 575 -22.50 -32.81 42.93
N VAL A 576 -22.86 -34.09 42.81
CA VAL A 576 -21.91 -35.20 43.00
C VAL A 576 -20.85 -35.20 41.90
N HIS A 577 -21.25 -34.94 40.65
CA HIS A 577 -20.32 -34.78 39.54
C HIS A 577 -19.36 -33.60 39.77
N TYR A 578 -19.88 -32.46 40.25
CA TYR A 578 -19.10 -31.28 40.58
C TYR A 578 -18.10 -31.53 41.72
N LEU A 579 -18.53 -32.15 42.82
CA LEU A 579 -17.65 -32.50 43.95
C LEU A 579 -16.58 -33.53 43.57
N ASN A 580 -16.89 -34.44 42.66
CA ASN A 580 -15.91 -35.40 42.13
C ASN A 580 -14.88 -34.71 41.23
N ASN A 581 -15.29 -33.79 40.36
CA ASN A 581 -14.36 -33.05 39.50
C ASN A 581 -13.46 -32.11 40.31
N VAL A 582 -13.99 -31.47 41.36
CA VAL A 582 -13.19 -30.68 42.32
C VAL A 582 -12.20 -31.58 43.07
N ALA A 583 -12.59 -32.81 43.44
CA ALA A 583 -11.69 -33.76 44.09
C ALA A 583 -10.59 -34.29 43.16
N ILE A 584 -10.86 -34.39 41.85
CA ILE A 584 -9.87 -34.77 40.83
C ILE A 584 -8.87 -33.63 40.61
N LYS A 585 -9.34 -32.39 40.40
CA LYS A 585 -8.49 -31.20 40.24
C LYS A 585 -7.62 -30.86 41.46
N LEU A 586 -8.00 -31.31 42.66
CA LEU A 586 -7.19 -31.16 43.89
C LEU A 586 -6.21 -32.32 44.12
N ALA A 587 -6.33 -33.40 43.36
CA ALA A 587 -5.47 -34.58 43.43
C ALA A 587 -4.37 -34.58 42.35
N GLU A 588 -4.64 -33.92 41.21
CA GLU A 588 -3.64 -33.42 40.26
C GLU A 588 -2.87 -32.24 40.88
#